data_AF-A0A7C3WPS5-F1
#
_entry.id   AF-A0A7C3WPS5-F1
#
_cell.length_a   1.000
_cell.length_b   1.000
_cell.length_c   1.000
_cell.angle_alpha   90.00
_cell.angle_beta   90.00
_cell.angle_gamma   90.00
#
_symmetry.space_group_name_H-M   'P 1'
#
loop_
_entity.id
_entity.type
_entity.pdbx_description
1 polymer ?
#
loop_
_entity_poly.entity_id
_entity_poly.type
_entity_poly.pdbx_seq_one_letter_code
_entity_poly.pdbx_strand_id
1 'polypeptide(L)'
;MKKLAALLVNLFLLALPALAWAAGPGEKVPDMATRQVKVEGLSCINAFFASWYNTNKMVFALAVTVLMGVVGGLIAFCTDIFLKLIGMDVSKIEHHE
;
A
#
# COMPACT_ATOMS: atom_id res chain seq x y z
N MET A 1 25.51 27.46 -2.15
CA MET A 1 26.29 26.26 -1.74
C MET A 1 26.02 25.79 -0.31
N LYS A 2 26.04 26.66 0.72
CA LYS A 2 25.78 26.26 2.12
C LYS A 2 24.40 25.61 2.38
N LYS A 3 23.34 26.11 1.73
CA LYS A 3 21.98 25.55 1.85
C LYS A 3 21.83 24.18 1.18
N LEU A 4 22.56 23.94 0.09
CA LEU A 4 22.56 22.64 -0.61
C LEU A 4 23.30 21.57 0.21
N ALA A 5 24.43 21.94 0.80
CA ALA A 5 25.17 21.07 1.71
C ALA A 5 24.33 20.71 2.94
N ALA A 6 23.61 21.68 3.53
CA ALA A 6 22.70 21.42 4.65
C ALA A 6 21.55 20.47 4.26
N LEU A 7 21.00 20.59 3.04
CA LEU A 7 19.93 19.73 2.55
C LEU A 7 20.41 18.30 2.31
N LEU A 8 21.59 18.12 1.73
CA LEU A 8 22.21 16.80 1.53
C LEU A 8 22.57 16.11 2.85
N VAL A 9 23.09 16.87 3.82
CA VAL A 9 23.41 16.35 5.16
C VAL A 9 22.13 15.94 5.90
N ASN A 10 21.07 16.74 5.81
CA ASN A 10 19.79 16.42 6.43
C ASN A 10 19.11 15.19 5.80
N LEU A 11 19.18 15.08 4.46
CA LEU A 11 18.70 13.92 3.73
C LEU A 11 19.44 12.63 4.15
N PHE A 12 20.77 12.73 4.30
CA PHE A 12 21.58 11.60 4.73
C PHE A 12 21.29 11.20 6.19
N LEU A 13 21.16 12.17 7.09
CA LEU A 13 20.77 11.95 8.48
C LEU A 13 19.38 11.29 8.61
N LEU A 14 18.42 11.65 7.76
CA LEU A 14 17.11 10.99 7.74
C LEU A 14 17.17 9.57 7.16
N ALA A 15 18.09 9.31 6.22
CA ALA A 15 18.22 8.02 5.56
C ALA A 15 18.99 6.99 6.40
N LEU A 16 19.88 7.42 7.30
CA LEU A 16 20.71 6.53 8.13
C LEU A 16 19.90 5.52 8.96
N PRO A 17 18.82 5.90 9.67
CA PRO A 17 17.98 4.93 10.40
C PRO A 17 17.29 3.93 9.47
N ALA A 18 16.84 4.39 8.29
CA ALA A 18 16.18 3.53 7.30
C ALA A 18 17.16 2.51 6.71
N LEU A 19 18.41 2.91 6.48
CA LEU A 19 19.49 2.03 6.00
C LEU A 19 19.96 1.07 7.09
N ALA A 20 20.04 1.50 8.35
CA ALA A 20 20.35 0.64 9.48
C ALA A 20 19.26 -0.43 9.71
N TRP A 21 17.99 -0.07 9.52
CA TRP A 21 16.87 -1.02 9.55
C TRP A 21 16.90 -1.99 8.37
N ALA A 22 17.34 -1.53 7.19
CA ALA A 22 17.54 -2.37 6.00
C ALA A 22 18.78 -3.28 6.11
N ALA A 23 19.72 -2.99 7.01
CA ALA A 23 20.96 -3.75 7.24
C ALA A 23 20.88 -4.77 8.39
N GLY A 24 19.72 -4.93 9.03
CA GLY A 24 19.46 -6.07 9.91
C GLY A 24 19.69 -7.40 9.14
N PRO A 25 19.96 -8.53 9.82
CA PRO A 25 20.18 -9.80 9.17
C PRO A 25 18.92 -10.13 8.37
N GLY A 26 18.97 -9.82 7.08
CA GLY A 26 17.85 -9.96 6.17
C GLY A 26 17.46 -11.42 6.22
N GLU A 27 16.30 -11.70 6.81
CA GLU A 27 15.56 -12.91 6.54
C GLU A 27 15.59 -13.03 5.02
N LYS A 28 16.41 -13.97 4.50
CA LYS A 28 16.79 -14.08 3.09
C LYS A 28 15.57 -13.75 2.29
N VAL A 29 15.54 -12.56 1.66
CA VAL A 29 14.31 -12.01 1.08
C VAL A 29 13.80 -13.12 0.19
N PRO A 30 12.75 -13.83 0.62
CA PRO A 30 12.48 -15.13 0.04
C PRO A 30 12.06 -14.81 -1.36
N ASP A 31 12.88 -15.22 -2.32
CA ASP A 31 12.85 -14.71 -3.68
C ASP A 31 11.40 -14.63 -4.15
N MET A 32 10.84 -13.41 -4.04
CA MET A 32 9.40 -13.19 -4.18
C MET A 32 9.00 -13.44 -5.64
N ALA A 33 9.99 -13.50 -6.54
CA ALA A 33 9.85 -13.89 -7.93
C ALA A 33 9.60 -15.40 -8.10
N THR A 34 10.12 -16.26 -7.23
CA THR A 34 9.97 -17.73 -7.34
C THR A 34 9.00 -18.34 -6.32
N ARG A 35 8.59 -17.60 -5.28
CA ARG A 35 7.50 -18.08 -4.40
C ARG A 35 6.19 -18.27 -5.19
N GLN A 36 5.67 -19.49 -5.11
CA GLN A 36 4.36 -19.90 -5.62
C GLN A 36 3.45 -20.20 -4.43
N VAL A 37 2.18 -19.83 -4.55
CA VAL A 37 1.14 -20.14 -3.57
C VAL A 37 0.57 -21.52 -3.88
N LYS A 38 0.51 -22.42 -2.90
CA LYS A 38 -0.18 -23.72 -3.08
C LYS A 38 -1.66 -23.46 -3.30
N VAL A 39 -2.20 -23.97 -4.42
CA VAL A 39 -3.60 -23.76 -4.82
C VAL A 39 -4.53 -24.87 -4.32
N GLU A 40 -3.95 -25.96 -3.80
CA GLU A 40 -4.67 -27.15 -3.32
C GLU A 40 -5.48 -26.84 -2.05
N GLY A 41 -6.80 -27.07 -2.11
CA GLY A 41 -7.71 -26.91 -0.96
C GLY A 41 -8.28 -25.50 -0.74
N LEU A 42 -8.05 -24.55 -1.66
CA LEU A 42 -8.59 -23.19 -1.54
C LEU A 42 -10.01 -23.07 -2.11
N SER A 43 -10.83 -22.22 -1.48
CA SER A 43 -12.13 -21.77 -2.00
C SER A 43 -12.02 -21.21 -3.42
N CYS A 44 -13.06 -21.33 -4.24
CA CYS A 44 -13.08 -20.99 -5.66
C CYS A 44 -12.50 -19.58 -5.97
N ILE A 45 -12.88 -18.57 -5.18
CA ILE A 45 -12.38 -17.19 -5.33
C ILE A 45 -10.90 -17.11 -4.97
N ASN A 46 -10.50 -17.77 -3.88
CA ASN A 46 -9.13 -17.75 -3.41
C ASN A 46 -8.19 -18.51 -4.38
N ALA A 47 -8.68 -19.62 -4.96
CA ALA A 47 -7.98 -20.37 -5.99
C ALA A 47 -7.79 -19.54 -7.27
N PHE A 48 -8.79 -18.74 -7.65
CA PHE A 48 -8.71 -17.84 -8.80
C PHE A 48 -7.61 -16.77 -8.63
N PHE A 49 -7.60 -16.07 -7.48
CA PHE A 49 -6.56 -15.09 -7.17
C PHE A 49 -5.18 -15.73 -6.99
N ALA A 50 -5.09 -16.90 -6.36
CA ALA A 50 -3.83 -17.64 -6.20
C ALA A 50 -3.27 -18.13 -7.55
N SER A 51 -4.14 -18.54 -8.47
CA SER A 51 -3.74 -18.90 -9.83
C SER A 51 -3.17 -17.70 -10.57
N TRP A 52 -3.81 -16.52 -10.52
CA TRP A 52 -3.26 -15.32 -11.13
C TRP A 52 -1.93 -14.87 -10.52
N TYR A 53 -1.77 -14.99 -9.20
CA TYR A 53 -0.49 -14.73 -8.55
C TYR A 53 0.63 -15.64 -9.07
N ASN A 54 0.34 -16.92 -9.31
CA ASN A 54 1.32 -17.89 -9.79
C ASN A 54 1.63 -17.75 -11.29
N THR A 55 0.64 -17.44 -12.12
CA THR A 55 0.79 -17.37 -13.58
C THR A 55 1.31 -16.02 -14.05
N ASN A 56 0.83 -14.91 -13.48
CA ASN A 56 1.22 -13.56 -13.90
C ASN A 56 1.13 -12.56 -12.73
N LYS A 57 2.27 -12.37 -12.05
CA LYS A 57 2.40 -11.47 -10.89
C LYS A 57 2.07 -10.00 -11.20
N MET A 58 2.31 -9.54 -12.43
CA MET A 58 2.01 -8.17 -12.83
C MET A 58 0.50 -7.92 -12.91
N VAL A 59 -0.24 -8.85 -13.50
CA VAL A 59 -1.70 -8.78 -13.60
C VAL A 59 -2.32 -8.86 -12.21
N PHE A 60 -1.82 -9.75 -11.35
CA PHE A 60 -2.26 -9.84 -9.96
C PHE A 60 -2.01 -8.52 -9.20
N ALA A 61 -0.80 -7.96 -9.29
CA ALA A 61 -0.46 -6.72 -8.61
C ALA A 61 -1.38 -5.58 -9.04
N LEU A 62 -1.59 -5.41 -10.35
CA LEU A 62 -2.47 -4.36 -10.88
C LEU A 62 -3.93 -4.55 -10.45
N ALA A 63 -4.43 -5.79 -10.50
CA ALA A 63 -5.79 -6.10 -10.05
C ALA A 63 -5.99 -5.77 -8.56
N VAL A 64 -5.03 -6.13 -7.70
CA VAL A 64 -5.09 -5.83 -6.26
C VAL A 64 -4.99 -4.32 -5.99
N THR A 65 -4.14 -3.59 -6.72
CA THR A 65 -4.05 -2.13 -6.58
C THR A 65 -5.37 -1.44 -6.91
N VAL A 66 -6.02 -1.83 -8.02
CA VAL A 66 -7.34 -1.29 -8.38
C VAL A 66 -8.38 -1.65 -7.33
N LEU A 67 -8.39 -2.90 -6.86
CA LEU A 67 -9.34 -3.36 -5.85
C LEU A 67 -9.18 -2.59 -4.53
N MET A 68 -7.95 -2.30 -4.11
CA MET A 68 -7.69 -1.49 -2.92
C MET A 68 -8.21 -0.05 -3.08
N GLY A 69 -8.05 0.55 -4.27
CA GLY A 69 -8.61 1.87 -4.56
C GLY A 69 -10.14 1.88 -4.50
N VAL A 70 -10.78 0.86 -5.06
CA VAL A 70 -12.25 0.72 -5.04
C VAL A 70 -12.76 0.51 -3.61
N VAL A 71 -12.14 -0.37 -2.83
CA VAL A 71 -12.52 -0.62 -1.43
C VAL A 71 -12.33 0.63 -0.58
N GLY A 72 -11.19 1.33 -0.73
CA GLY A 72 -10.93 2.60 -0.05
C GLY A 72 -11.97 3.66 -0.39
N GLY A 73 -12.34 3.79 -1.67
CA GLY A 73 -13.38 4.71 -2.13
C GLY A 73 -14.77 4.36 -1.57
N LEU A 74 -15.12 3.07 -1.54
CA LEU A 74 -16.35 2.59 -0.93
C LEU A 74 -16.42 2.91 0.57
N ILE A 75 -15.33 2.71 1.30
CA ILE A 75 -15.27 3.04 2.73
C ILE A 75 -15.44 4.55 2.94
N ALA A 76 -14.74 5.38 2.14
CA ALA A 76 -14.89 6.83 2.21
C ALA A 76 -16.34 7.26 1.96
N PHE A 77 -16.95 6.75 0.90
CA PHE A 77 -18.35 7.04 0.57
C PHE A 77 -19.33 6.58 1.65
N CYS A 78 -19.16 5.38 2.20
CA CYS A 78 -19.96 4.90 3.32
C CYS A 78 -19.79 5.81 4.55
N THR A 79 -18.57 6.20 4.86
CA THR A 79 -18.26 7.07 6.00
C THR A 79 -18.90 8.45 5.82
N ASP A 80 -18.86 9.01 4.62
CA ASP A 80 -19.54 10.27 4.28
C ASP A 80 -21.06 10.17 4.49
N ILE A 81 -21.68 9.05 4.12
CA ILE A 81 -23.11 8.81 4.37
C ILE A 81 -23.39 8.76 5.88
N PHE A 82 -22.59 8.00 6.64
CA PHE A 82 -22.77 7.90 8.10
C PHE A 82 -22.60 9.26 8.78
N LEU A 83 -21.62 10.06 8.38
CA LEU A 83 -21.37 11.39 8.95
C LEU A 83 -22.51 12.36 8.61
N LYS A 84 -23.03 12.31 7.38
CA LYS A 84 -24.24 13.08 6.99
C LYS A 84 -25.47 12.69 7.80
N LEU A 85 -25.66 11.41 8.09
CA LEU A 85 -26.78 10.91 8.91
C LEU A 85 -26.72 11.41 10.36
N ILE A 86 -25.52 11.66 10.89
CA ILE A 86 -25.31 12.15 12.27
C ILE A 86 -25.38 13.70 12.32
N GLY A 87 -25.63 14.37 11.20
CA GLY A 87 -25.77 15.82 11.12
C GLY A 87 -24.43 16.57 11.08
N MET A 88 -23.32 15.86 10.86
CA MET A 88 -22.02 16.46 10.59
C MET A 88 -21.91 16.68 9.09
N ASP A 89 -22.22 17.88 8.64
CA ASP A 89 -22.10 18.24 7.23
C ASP A 89 -20.62 18.36 6.86
N VAL A 90 -20.01 17.27 6.43
CA VAL A 90 -18.63 17.25 5.88
C VAL A 90 -18.62 17.75 4.42
N SER A 91 -19.68 18.47 4.01
CA SER A 91 -19.64 19.29 2.82
C SER A 91 -19.00 20.63 3.16
N LYS A 92 -17.67 20.63 3.20
CA LYS A 92 -16.75 21.71 2.83
C LYS A 92 -15.47 21.55 3.65
N ILE A 93 -14.39 21.23 2.95
CA ILE A 93 -13.10 21.82 3.30
C ILE A 93 -13.31 23.31 3.06
N GLU A 94 -13.78 24.05 4.07
CA GLU A 94 -13.65 25.49 4.08
C GLU A 94 -12.16 25.75 4.23
N HIS A 95 -11.51 25.91 3.08
CA HIS A 95 -10.23 26.59 2.97
C HIS A 95 -10.49 28.04 3.43
N HIS A 96 -10.51 28.23 4.75
CA HIS A 96 -10.36 29.53 5.37
C HIS A 96 -8.89 29.90 5.21
N GLU A 97 -8.53 30.39 4.03
CA GLU A 97 -7.38 31.30 3.87
C GLU A 97 -7.74 32.68 4.41
#